data_AF-M0AK22-F1
#
_entry.id   AF-M0AK22-F1
#
_cell.length_a   1.000
_cell.length_b   1.000
_cell.length_c   1.000
_cell.angle_alpha   90.00
_cell.angle_beta   90.00
_cell.angle_gamma   90.00
#
_symmetry.space_group_name_H-M   'P 1'
#
loop_
_entity.id
_entity.type
_entity.pdbx_description
1 polymer ?
#
loop_
_entity_poly.entity_id
_entity_poly.type
_entity_poly.pdbx_seq_one_letter_code
_entity_poly.pdbx_strand_id
1 'polypeptide(L)'
;MTEMGTPKPSDELQELAARRPHLREHLKKFRQITGEFPLLIDEPSAEYETSHPNVLYPVGGPIYSHIYGDVGTKMQYFAVEPTLSEEEQSVFSTVKDSLLRRSASKTAPEKDAEYSDRIEELLTESTHIKGEAVENIVERLKVRFHPGIQEVPQETYENIRYRLNRDIVGLGPLEPVMRDPANEDIHV
;
A
#
# COMPACT_ATOMS: atom_id res chain seq x y z
N MET A 1 0.64 -26.30 13.01
CA MET A 1 1.75 -26.11 12.07
C MET A 1 1.12 -26.15 10.70
N THR A 2 1.35 -25.10 9.92
CA THR A 2 0.72 -25.00 8.61
C THR A 2 1.41 -25.93 7.61
N GLU A 3 0.72 -26.27 6.53
CA GLU A 3 1.25 -27.21 5.54
C GLU A 3 2.29 -26.57 4.60
N MET A 4 2.29 -25.23 4.53
CA MET A 4 3.15 -24.46 3.62
C MET A 4 4.07 -23.46 4.35
N GLY A 5 3.95 -23.35 5.67
CA GLY A 5 4.77 -22.47 6.48
C GLY A 5 6.24 -22.87 6.49
N THR A 6 7.12 -21.87 6.42
CA THR A 6 8.58 -22.09 6.38
C THR A 6 9.26 -21.41 7.57
N PRO A 7 10.35 -21.98 8.13
CA PRO A 7 11.09 -21.35 9.22
C PRO A 7 11.90 -20.12 8.77
N LYS A 8 12.14 -19.99 7.46
CA LYS A 8 12.85 -18.88 6.83
C LYS A 8 12.14 -18.49 5.52
N PRO A 9 12.05 -17.19 5.20
CA PRO A 9 11.43 -16.74 3.95
C PRO A 9 12.34 -17.09 2.76
N SER A 10 11.73 -17.33 1.60
CA SER A 10 12.46 -17.48 0.33
C SER A 10 13.27 -16.21 0.00
N ASP A 11 14.30 -16.34 -0.84
CA ASP A 11 15.13 -15.20 -1.25
C ASP A 11 14.30 -14.13 -1.98
N GLU A 12 13.34 -14.55 -2.79
CA GLU A 12 12.38 -13.66 -3.46
C GLU A 12 11.50 -12.90 -2.47
N LEU A 13 10.94 -13.60 -1.47
CA LEU A 13 10.12 -12.97 -0.42
C LEU A 13 10.95 -11.96 0.39
N GLN A 14 12.23 -12.25 0.63
CA GLN A 14 13.16 -11.32 1.28
C GLN A 14 13.39 -10.07 0.43
N GLU A 15 13.60 -10.23 -0.88
CA GLU A 15 13.80 -9.09 -1.79
C GLU A 15 12.55 -8.21 -1.87
N LEU A 16 11.36 -8.81 -1.99
CA LEU A 16 10.09 -8.07 -1.99
C LEU A 16 9.91 -7.31 -0.67
N ALA A 17 10.14 -7.95 0.47
CA ALA A 17 10.06 -7.33 1.78
C ALA A 17 11.10 -6.20 1.96
N ALA A 18 12.29 -6.31 1.36
CA ALA A 18 13.29 -5.24 1.40
C ALA A 18 12.81 -3.99 0.66
N ARG A 19 12.08 -4.15 -0.44
CA ARG A 19 11.52 -3.06 -1.26
C ARG A 19 10.18 -2.54 -0.75
N ARG A 20 9.44 -3.32 0.04
CA ARG A 20 8.08 -3.03 0.51
C ARG A 20 8.02 -3.07 2.05
N PRO A 21 8.21 -1.92 2.72
CA PRO A 21 8.30 -1.88 4.19
C PRO A 21 7.07 -2.41 4.93
N HIS A 22 5.86 -2.17 4.40
CA HIS A 22 4.61 -2.70 4.97
C HIS A 22 4.54 -4.22 4.90
N LEU A 23 4.99 -4.83 3.80
CA LEU A 23 5.09 -6.29 3.68
C LEU A 23 6.08 -6.85 4.71
N ARG A 24 7.26 -6.22 4.84
CA ARG A 24 8.26 -6.62 5.83
C ARG A 24 7.72 -6.54 7.25
N GLU A 25 6.98 -5.49 7.58
CA GLU A 25 6.36 -5.34 8.89
C GLU A 25 5.33 -6.44 9.16
N HIS A 26 4.46 -6.72 8.17
CA HIS A 26 3.49 -7.82 8.25
C HIS A 26 4.18 -9.15 8.51
N LEU A 27 5.19 -9.52 7.72
CA LEU A 27 5.92 -10.78 7.87
C LEU A 27 6.61 -10.89 9.23
N LYS A 28 7.18 -9.79 9.75
CA LYS A 28 7.79 -9.76 11.08
C LYS A 28 6.77 -10.01 12.18
N LYS A 29 5.62 -9.31 12.16
CA LYS A 29 4.54 -9.50 13.13
C LYS A 29 3.99 -10.93 13.05
N PHE A 30 3.79 -11.42 11.83
CA PHE A 30 3.23 -12.75 11.61
C PHE A 30 4.14 -13.85 12.16
N ARG A 31 5.44 -13.79 11.84
CA ARG A 31 6.44 -14.74 12.35
C ARG A 31 6.55 -14.71 13.88
N GLN A 32 6.37 -13.56 14.52
CA GLN A 32 6.35 -13.48 16.00
C GLN A 32 5.17 -14.24 16.60
N ILE A 33 4.04 -14.32 15.89
CA ILE A 33 2.82 -14.98 16.35
C ILE A 33 2.87 -16.47 16.03
N THR A 34 3.23 -16.83 14.80
CA THR A 34 3.09 -18.20 14.27
C THR A 34 4.39 -18.99 14.25
N GLY A 35 5.54 -18.32 14.33
CA GLY A 35 6.86 -18.93 14.17
C GLY A 35 7.26 -19.21 12.72
N GLU A 36 6.38 -18.96 11.75
CA GLU A 36 6.53 -19.35 10.35
C GLU A 36 6.44 -18.14 9.41
N PHE A 37 6.99 -18.28 8.21
CA PHE A 37 6.80 -17.39 7.07
C PHE A 37 5.90 -18.07 6.04
N PRO A 38 5.05 -17.31 5.33
CA PRO A 38 4.22 -17.84 4.26
C PRO A 38 5.06 -18.30 3.07
N LEU A 39 4.53 -19.27 2.32
CA LEU A 39 5.00 -19.58 0.98
C LEU A 39 4.57 -18.45 0.04
N LEU A 40 5.54 -17.83 -0.63
CA LEU A 40 5.26 -16.90 -1.72
C LEU A 40 4.84 -17.70 -2.96
N ILE A 41 3.66 -17.38 -3.50
CA ILE A 41 3.12 -17.98 -4.72
C ILE A 41 2.75 -16.86 -5.71
N ASP A 42 2.68 -17.17 -7.00
CA ASP A 42 2.29 -16.20 -8.04
C ASP A 42 0.79 -15.91 -7.99
N GLU A 43 -0.01 -16.98 -7.97
CA GLU A 43 -1.47 -16.92 -7.90
C GLU A 43 -2.02 -18.13 -7.13
N PRO A 44 -3.17 -17.99 -6.44
CA PRO A 44 -3.81 -19.12 -5.80
C PRO A 44 -4.35 -20.11 -6.85
N SER A 45 -4.13 -21.40 -6.58
CA SER A 45 -4.52 -22.51 -7.44
C SER A 45 -4.97 -23.68 -6.57
N ALA A 46 -5.61 -24.69 -7.17
CA ALA A 46 -6.08 -25.88 -6.46
C ALA A 46 -4.96 -26.66 -5.75
N GLU A 47 -3.68 -26.45 -6.11
CA GLU A 47 -2.55 -27.12 -5.44
C GLU A 47 -2.27 -26.57 -4.03
N TYR A 48 -2.75 -25.37 -3.74
CA TYR A 48 -2.61 -24.69 -2.44
C TYR A 48 -3.87 -24.81 -1.58
N GLU A 49 -4.89 -25.51 -2.06
CA GLU A 49 -6.15 -25.71 -1.33
C GLU A 49 -5.91 -26.66 -0.14
N THR A 50 -6.00 -26.11 1.06
CA THR A 50 -5.85 -26.88 2.30
C THR A 50 -6.63 -26.23 3.45
N SER A 51 -6.83 -27.01 4.52
CA SER A 51 -7.40 -26.54 5.78
C SER A 51 -6.42 -25.73 6.64
N HIS A 52 -5.11 -25.82 6.36
CA HIS A 52 -4.07 -25.13 7.12
C HIS A 52 -3.12 -24.33 6.21
N PRO A 53 -3.63 -23.34 5.43
CA PRO A 53 -2.81 -22.61 4.49
C PRO A 53 -1.88 -21.61 5.18
N ASN A 54 -0.79 -21.26 4.51
CA ASN A 54 0.10 -20.16 4.89
C ASN A 54 0.78 -19.67 3.61
N VAL A 55 0.01 -18.97 2.79
CA VAL A 55 0.43 -18.52 1.46
C VAL A 55 0.28 -17.02 1.32
N LEU A 56 1.20 -16.41 0.57
CA LEU A 56 1.21 -14.99 0.27
C LEU A 56 1.37 -14.82 -1.23
N TYR A 57 0.56 -13.97 -1.85
CA TYR A 57 0.68 -13.65 -3.28
C TYR A 57 0.42 -12.18 -3.57
N PRO A 58 1.02 -11.62 -4.64
CA PRO A 58 0.76 -10.25 -5.06
C PRO A 58 -0.63 -10.12 -5.69
N VAL A 59 -1.35 -9.04 -5.35
CA VAL A 59 -2.68 -8.70 -5.91
C VAL A 59 -2.58 -7.51 -6.89
N GLY A 60 -1.42 -6.88 -6.97
CA GLY A 60 -1.14 -5.77 -7.87
C GLY A 60 -0.81 -4.46 -7.14
N GLY A 61 -0.01 -3.62 -7.78
CA GLY A 61 0.54 -2.42 -7.15
C GLY A 61 1.39 -2.81 -5.91
N PRO A 62 1.18 -2.17 -4.74
CA PRO A 62 1.86 -2.53 -3.51
C PRO A 62 1.10 -3.58 -2.66
N ILE A 63 0.02 -4.19 -3.17
CA ILE A 63 -0.88 -5.03 -2.37
C ILE A 63 -0.49 -6.51 -2.46
N TYR A 64 -0.55 -7.20 -1.31
CA TYR A 64 -0.46 -8.65 -1.22
C TYR A 64 -1.67 -9.21 -0.47
N SER A 65 -2.08 -10.42 -0.84
CA SER A 65 -3.03 -11.23 -0.08
C SER A 65 -2.24 -12.28 0.70
N HIS A 66 -2.50 -12.39 2.00
CA HIS A 66 -1.98 -13.47 2.83
C HIS A 66 -3.16 -14.30 3.34
N ILE A 67 -3.18 -15.58 2.95
CA ILE A 67 -4.15 -16.55 3.43
C ILE A 67 -3.50 -17.44 4.48
N TYR A 68 -4.10 -17.47 5.68
CA TYR A 68 -3.60 -18.27 6.77
C TYR A 68 -4.71 -19.04 7.48
N GLY A 69 -4.44 -20.30 7.81
CA GLY A 69 -5.24 -21.11 8.73
C GLY A 69 -4.35 -22.12 9.43
N ASP A 70 -4.66 -22.44 10.68
CA ASP A 70 -3.97 -23.48 11.45
C ASP A 70 -4.97 -24.15 12.40
N VAL A 71 -4.55 -25.21 13.08
CA VAL A 71 -5.40 -25.95 14.03
C VAL A 71 -5.93 -25.01 15.11
N GLY A 72 -7.25 -24.85 15.17
CA GLY A 72 -7.93 -23.94 16.11
C GLY A 72 -8.06 -22.49 15.63
N THR A 73 -7.44 -22.15 14.49
CA THR A 73 -7.54 -20.83 13.85
C THR A 73 -8.32 -20.99 12.55
N LYS A 74 -9.50 -20.36 12.47
CA LYS A 74 -10.25 -20.32 11.22
C LYS A 74 -9.39 -19.70 10.11
N MET A 75 -9.60 -20.12 8.87
CA MET A 75 -8.93 -19.50 7.72
C MET A 75 -9.24 -17.99 7.70
N GLN A 76 -8.19 -17.18 7.56
CA GLN A 76 -8.26 -15.73 7.52
C GLN A 76 -7.59 -15.22 6.25
N TYR A 77 -8.23 -14.22 5.66
CA TYR A 77 -7.69 -13.42 4.56
C TYR A 77 -7.13 -12.12 5.15
N PHE A 78 -5.87 -11.80 4.85
CA PHE A 78 -5.24 -10.54 5.24
C PHE A 78 -4.85 -9.75 3.99
N ALA A 79 -5.45 -8.57 3.82
CA ALA A 79 -5.00 -7.57 2.85
C ALA A 79 -3.75 -6.86 3.39
N VAL A 80 -2.60 -7.10 2.77
CA VAL A 80 -1.32 -6.49 3.14
C VAL A 80 -1.03 -5.34 2.19
N GLU A 81 -1.34 -4.13 2.64
CA GLU A 81 -1.19 -2.90 1.88
C GLU A 81 -0.40 -1.84 2.68
N PRO A 82 0.15 -0.80 2.02
CA PRO A 82 0.73 0.33 2.73
C PRO A 82 -0.26 0.97 3.70
N THR A 83 0.20 1.17 4.93
CA THR A 83 -0.53 1.92 5.96
C THR A 83 0.21 3.22 6.23
N LEU A 84 -0.50 4.22 6.74
CA LEU A 84 0.09 5.51 7.09
C LEU A 84 0.44 5.52 8.57
N SER A 85 1.65 5.97 8.90
CA SER A 85 1.99 6.33 10.28
C SER A 85 1.18 7.55 10.75
N GLU A 86 1.21 7.85 12.05
CA GLU A 86 0.56 9.05 12.59
C GLU A 86 1.12 10.33 11.94
N GLU A 87 2.44 10.38 11.70
CA GLU A 87 3.08 11.50 11.01
C GLU A 87 2.60 11.60 9.55
N GLU A 88 2.54 10.49 8.83
CA GLU A 88 2.09 10.44 7.44
C GLU A 88 0.61 10.82 7.30
N GLN A 89 -0.21 10.48 8.28
CA GLN A 89 -1.64 10.81 8.32
C GLN A 89 -1.88 12.33 8.33
N SER A 90 -1.00 13.11 8.97
CA SER A 90 -1.08 14.58 8.99
C SER A 90 -0.85 15.17 7.60
N VAL A 91 0.14 14.63 6.87
CA VAL A 91 0.48 15.02 5.50
C VAL A 91 -0.67 14.66 4.58
N PHE A 92 -1.09 13.39 4.63
CA PHE A 92 -2.21 12.86 3.85
C PHE A 92 -3.47 13.73 4.00
N SER A 93 -3.84 14.10 5.23
CA SER A 93 -5.03 14.92 5.49
C SER A 93 -4.90 16.32 4.89
N THR A 94 -3.72 16.93 4.99
CA THR A 94 -3.42 18.23 4.40
C THR A 94 -3.55 18.20 2.87
N VAL A 95 -2.98 17.18 2.23
CA VAL A 95 -3.04 17.00 0.76
C VAL A 95 -4.47 16.70 0.32
N LYS A 96 -5.17 15.80 1.03
CA LYS A 96 -6.58 15.46 0.78
C LYS A 96 -7.50 16.68 0.87
N ASP A 97 -7.34 17.52 1.90
CA ASP A 97 -8.16 18.72 2.04
C ASP A 97 -7.85 19.76 0.95
N SER A 98 -6.59 19.88 0.52
CA SER A 98 -6.20 20.72 -0.62
C SER A 98 -6.84 20.22 -1.91
N LEU A 99 -6.79 18.90 -2.16
CA LEU A 99 -7.46 18.21 -3.26
C LEU A 99 -8.96 18.52 -3.30
N LEU A 100 -9.67 18.32 -2.19
CA LEU A 100 -11.11 18.56 -2.08
C LEU A 100 -11.50 20.04 -2.29
N ARG A 101 -10.69 20.98 -1.77
CA ARG A 101 -10.95 22.41 -1.97
C ARG A 101 -10.80 22.83 -3.42
N ARG A 102 -9.76 22.34 -4.11
CA ARG A 102 -9.52 22.67 -5.52
C ARG A 102 -10.51 21.96 -6.45
N SER A 103 -10.95 20.74 -6.12
CA SER A 103 -11.95 20.02 -6.91
C SER A 103 -13.30 20.74 -6.91
N ALA A 104 -13.69 21.40 -5.82
CA ALA A 104 -14.94 22.17 -5.76
C ALA A 104 -15.02 23.33 -6.77
N SER A 105 -13.88 23.86 -7.22
CA SER A 105 -13.80 24.97 -8.19
C SER A 105 -13.59 24.53 -9.64
N LYS A 106 -13.43 23.23 -9.91
CA LYS A 106 -13.12 22.69 -11.24
C LYS A 106 -14.19 21.69 -11.67
N THR A 107 -14.33 21.50 -12.98
CA THR A 107 -15.16 20.42 -13.52
C THR A 107 -14.65 19.08 -12.98
N ALA A 108 -15.59 18.24 -12.50
CA ALA A 108 -15.30 16.89 -12.09
C ALA A 108 -14.63 16.15 -13.27
N PRO A 109 -13.47 15.50 -13.06
CA PRO A 109 -12.88 14.67 -14.10
C PRO A 109 -13.85 13.58 -14.54
N GLU A 110 -13.86 13.26 -15.84
CA GLU A 110 -14.77 12.24 -16.39
C GLU A 110 -14.15 10.83 -16.37
N LYS A 111 -12.83 10.73 -16.14
CA LYS A 111 -12.05 9.48 -16.21
C LYS A 111 -11.11 9.35 -15.02
N ASP A 112 -10.91 8.12 -14.54
CA ASP A 112 -10.01 7.78 -13.43
C ASP A 112 -8.57 8.26 -13.63
N ALA A 113 -8.08 8.24 -14.88
CA ALA A 113 -6.75 8.74 -15.23
C ALA A 113 -6.59 10.23 -14.90
N GLU A 114 -7.63 11.04 -15.14
CA GLU A 114 -7.58 12.47 -14.84
C GLU A 114 -7.57 12.75 -13.33
N TYR A 115 -8.18 11.88 -12.52
CA TYR A 115 -8.05 11.97 -11.07
C TYR A 115 -6.65 11.63 -10.60
N SER A 116 -6.06 10.55 -11.15
CA SER A 116 -4.70 10.12 -10.84
C SER A 116 -3.67 11.22 -11.13
N ASP A 117 -3.77 11.85 -12.30
CA ASP A 117 -2.87 12.94 -12.71
C ASP A 117 -3.01 14.16 -11.78
N ARG A 118 -4.24 14.52 -11.39
CA ARG A 118 -4.49 15.62 -10.45
C ARG A 118 -3.96 15.31 -9.04
N ILE A 119 -4.05 14.07 -8.59
CA ILE A 119 -3.48 13.64 -7.30
C ILE A 119 -1.95 13.79 -7.34
N GLU A 120 -1.31 13.35 -8.42
CA GLU A 120 0.15 13.46 -8.59
C GLU A 120 0.61 14.93 -8.62
N GLU A 121 -0.09 15.78 -9.38
CA GLU A 121 0.18 17.24 -9.43
C GLU A 121 0.13 17.84 -8.02
N LEU A 122 -0.93 17.55 -7.28
CA LEU A 122 -1.15 18.15 -5.96
C LEU A 122 -0.22 17.59 -4.89
N LEU A 123 0.14 16.31 -4.98
CA LEU A 123 1.13 15.73 -4.09
C LEU A 123 2.51 16.34 -4.33
N THR A 124 2.90 16.53 -5.59
CA THR A 124 4.17 17.20 -5.96
C THR A 124 4.20 18.67 -5.53
N GLU A 125 3.07 19.39 -5.62
CA GLU A 125 3.00 20.78 -5.16
C GLU A 125 3.05 20.94 -3.64
N SER A 126 2.67 19.91 -2.88
CA SER A 126 2.53 19.96 -1.42
C SER A 126 3.63 19.21 -0.67
N THR A 127 4.44 18.42 -1.36
CA THR A 127 5.50 17.62 -0.76
C THR A 127 6.80 17.76 -1.53
N HIS A 128 7.90 17.45 -0.88
CA HIS A 128 9.22 17.40 -1.49
C HIS A 128 9.94 16.13 -1.04
N ILE A 129 10.44 15.33 -1.97
CA ILE A 129 11.12 14.07 -1.63
C ILE A 129 12.53 14.36 -1.11
N LYS A 130 12.84 13.85 0.09
CA LYS A 130 14.17 13.99 0.72
C LYS A 130 15.26 13.42 -0.18
N GLY A 131 16.29 14.21 -0.42
CA GLY A 131 17.46 13.79 -1.21
C GLY A 131 17.29 13.88 -2.72
N GLU A 132 16.10 14.26 -3.21
CA GLU A 132 15.91 14.56 -4.62
C GLU A 132 16.71 15.81 -5.00
N ALA A 133 17.54 15.69 -6.04
CA ALA A 133 18.37 16.79 -6.50
C ALA A 133 17.49 17.82 -7.20
N VAL A 134 17.04 18.83 -6.45
CA VAL A 134 16.33 19.96 -7.04
C VAL A 134 17.22 20.62 -8.09
N GLU A 135 16.87 20.49 -9.36
CA GLU A 135 17.65 20.99 -10.51
C GLU A 135 17.80 22.52 -10.48
N ASN A 136 16.86 23.22 -9.84
CA ASN A 136 16.82 24.68 -9.80
C ASN A 136 16.96 25.26 -8.38
N ILE A 137 17.92 26.18 -8.21
CA ILE A 137 18.14 26.94 -6.95
C ILE A 137 16.88 27.73 -6.54
N VAL A 138 16.10 28.20 -7.53
CA VAL A 138 14.82 28.92 -7.31
C VAL A 138 13.75 28.02 -6.70
N GLU A 139 13.73 26.75 -7.08
CA GLU A 139 12.78 25.75 -6.59
C GLU A 139 13.15 25.29 -5.18
N ARG A 140 14.45 25.17 -4.87
CA ARG A 140 14.95 25.01 -3.48
C ARG A 140 14.53 26.16 -2.57
N LEU A 141 14.56 27.40 -3.09
CA LEU A 141 14.10 28.58 -2.37
C LEU A 141 12.58 28.54 -2.18
N LYS A 142 11.80 28.17 -3.20
CA LYS A 142 10.34 28.00 -3.05
C LYS A 142 9.99 26.96 -2.00
N VAL A 143 10.60 25.77 -2.02
CA VAL A 143 10.37 24.71 -1.03
C VAL A 143 10.73 25.16 0.38
N ARG A 144 11.84 25.89 0.55
CA ARG A 144 12.28 26.40 1.86
C ARG A 144 11.42 27.54 2.40
N PHE A 145 10.81 28.34 1.52
CA PHE A 145 10.07 29.56 1.89
C PHE A 145 8.54 29.44 1.73
N HIS A 146 8.01 28.34 1.19
CA HIS A 146 6.57 28.07 1.16
C HIS A 146 6.16 27.30 2.43
N PRO A 147 5.42 27.92 3.36
CA PRO A 147 4.99 27.30 4.61
C PRO A 147 3.98 26.13 4.44
N GLY A 148 3.82 25.59 3.23
CA GLY A 148 2.91 24.50 2.90
C GLY A 148 3.55 23.32 2.15
N ILE A 149 4.86 23.33 1.88
CA ILE A 149 5.56 22.18 1.26
C ILE A 149 6.25 21.36 2.35
N GLN A 150 5.90 20.08 2.47
CA GLN A 150 6.45 19.19 3.49
C GLN A 150 7.54 18.28 2.91
N GLU A 151 8.70 18.25 3.55
CA GLU A 151 9.80 17.37 3.13
C GLU A 151 9.58 15.94 3.67
N VAL A 152 9.39 14.98 2.76
CA VAL A 152 9.02 13.58 3.08
C VAL A 152 10.00 12.57 2.47
N PRO A 153 10.25 11.42 3.11
CA PRO A 153 10.94 10.31 2.45
C PRO A 153 10.18 9.82 1.20
N GLN A 154 10.89 9.19 0.25
CA GLN A 154 10.26 8.61 -0.95
C GLN A 154 9.18 7.59 -0.58
N GLU A 155 9.43 6.74 0.42
CA GLU A 155 8.45 5.79 0.95
C GLU A 155 7.14 6.45 1.37
N THR A 156 7.24 7.54 2.14
CA THR A 156 6.07 8.31 2.58
C THR A 156 5.31 8.93 1.40
N TYR A 157 6.03 9.46 0.41
CA TYR A 157 5.41 9.95 -0.82
C TYR A 157 4.60 8.85 -1.52
N GLU A 158 5.20 7.67 -1.70
CA GLU A 158 4.55 6.53 -2.35
C GLU A 158 3.35 6.00 -1.54
N ASN A 159 3.46 5.93 -0.21
CA ASN A 159 2.39 5.49 0.68
C ASN A 159 1.19 6.45 0.61
N ILE A 160 1.44 7.77 0.70
CA ILE A 160 0.40 8.80 0.60
C ILE A 160 -0.25 8.75 -0.78
N ARG A 161 0.55 8.65 -1.85
CA ARG A 161 0.04 8.54 -3.22
C ARG A 161 -0.88 7.34 -3.39
N TYR A 162 -0.44 6.17 -2.92
CA TYR A 162 -1.26 4.96 -2.95
C TYR A 162 -2.59 5.17 -2.23
N ARG A 163 -2.54 5.69 -0.99
CA ARG A 163 -3.73 5.91 -0.17
C ARG A 163 -4.69 6.92 -0.77
N LEU A 164 -4.18 8.01 -1.37
CA LEU A 164 -5.02 9.02 -2.03
C LEU A 164 -5.74 8.42 -3.25
N ASN A 165 -5.04 7.69 -4.11
CA ASN A 165 -5.65 7.05 -5.27
C ASN A 165 -6.68 6.00 -4.84
N ARG A 166 -6.34 5.16 -3.86
CA ARG A 166 -7.23 4.14 -3.30
C ARG A 166 -8.51 4.74 -2.73
N ASP A 167 -8.41 5.83 -1.96
CA ASP A 167 -9.52 6.40 -1.22
C ASP A 167 -10.37 7.40 -2.04
N ILE A 168 -9.82 8.00 -3.10
CA ILE A 168 -10.52 9.02 -3.93
C ILE A 168 -11.04 8.42 -5.24
N VAL A 169 -10.24 7.57 -5.89
CA VAL A 169 -10.54 7.00 -7.22
C VAL A 169 -11.00 5.55 -7.11
N GLY A 170 -10.32 4.79 -6.25
CA GLY A 170 -10.64 3.38 -6.00
C GLY A 170 -11.82 3.17 -5.05
N LEU A 171 -11.93 1.94 -4.56
CA LEU A 171 -13.01 1.48 -3.68
C LEU A 171 -12.64 1.62 -2.19
N GLY A 172 -11.68 2.49 -1.87
CA GLY A 172 -11.25 2.76 -0.51
C GLY A 172 -10.77 1.50 0.21
N PRO A 173 -11.28 1.20 1.42
CA PRO A 173 -10.91 -0.01 2.16
C PRO A 173 -11.19 -1.34 1.45
N LEU A 174 -12.10 -1.35 0.46
CA LEU A 174 -12.43 -2.55 -0.30
C LEU A 174 -11.49 -2.79 -1.49
N GLU A 175 -10.66 -1.80 -1.86
CA GLU A 175 -9.75 -1.89 -3.01
C GLU A 175 -8.89 -3.16 -3.00
N PRO A 176 -8.26 -3.57 -1.88
CA PRO A 176 -7.40 -4.76 -1.87
C PRO A 176 -8.16 -6.05 -2.16
N VAL A 177 -9.41 -6.16 -1.69
CA VAL A 177 -10.23 -7.35 -1.86
C VAL A 177 -10.81 -7.39 -3.27
N MET A 178 -11.22 -6.24 -3.80
CA MET A 178 -11.81 -6.11 -5.14
C MET A 178 -10.79 -6.26 -6.27
N ARG A 179 -9.51 -5.95 -6.02
CA ARG A 179 -8.43 -6.16 -6.99
C ARG A 179 -7.98 -7.60 -7.11
N ASP A 180 -8.26 -8.42 -6.11
CA ASP A 180 -7.85 -9.81 -6.09
C ASP A 180 -8.75 -10.63 -7.01
N PRO A 181 -8.24 -11.13 -8.14
CA PRO A 181 -9.04 -11.92 -9.07
C PRO A 181 -9.47 -13.27 -8.49
N ALA A 182 -8.86 -13.72 -7.40
CA ALA A 182 -9.23 -14.95 -6.71
C ALA A 182 -10.46 -14.80 -5.81
N ASN A 183 -10.89 -13.55 -5.52
CA ASN A 183 -12.10 -13.30 -4.75
C ASN A 183 -13.31 -13.28 -5.68
N GLU A 184 -14.20 -14.28 -5.55
CA GLU A 184 -15.43 -14.38 -6.35
C GLU A 184 -16.59 -13.59 -5.74
N ASP A 185 -16.83 -13.74 -4.44
CA ASP A 185 -17.96 -13.14 -3.72
C ASP A 185 -17.50 -12.36 -2.48
N ILE A 186 -17.98 -11.12 -2.34
CA ILE A 186 -17.65 -10.25 -1.20
C ILE A 186 -18.95 -9.86 -0.48
N HIS A 187 -19.01 -10.16 0.82
CA HIS A 187 -20.15 -9.85 1.69
C HIS A 187 -19.71 -8.88 2.80
N VAL A 188 -20.40 -7.75 2.92
CA VAL A 188 -20.12 -6.67 3.88
C VAL A 188 -21.28 -6.49 4.84
#